data_AF-A0A959Z4N1-F1
#
_entry.id   AF-A0A959Z4N1-F1
#
_cell.length_a   1.000
_cell.length_b   1.000
_cell.length_c   1.000
_cell.angle_alpha   90.00
_cell.angle_beta   90.00
_cell.angle_gamma   90.00
#
_symmetry.space_group_name_H-M   'P 1'
#
loop_
_entity.id
_entity.type
_entity.pdbx_description
1 polymer ?
#
loop_
_entity_poly.entity_id
_entity_poly.type
_entity_poly.pdbx_seq_one_letter_code
_entity_poly.pdbx_strand_id
1 'polypeptide(L)' 'MLSTDQLHRTITLPERPERIISLVPSQTELLYDLGLGERVVGITKFCVRPEEWFRTKARVGGTKQVHLDRVRAL' A
#
# COMPACT_ATOMS: atom_id res chain seq x y z
N MET A 1 -11.45 -14.59 2.64
CA MET A 1 -10.54 -15.69 2.26
C MET A 1 -9.37 -15.75 3.24
N LEU A 2 -9.03 -16.93 3.75
CA LEU A 2 -7.81 -17.11 4.55
C LEU A 2 -6.59 -17.12 3.64
N SER A 3 -5.53 -16.44 4.04
CA SER A 3 -4.27 -16.37 3.29
C SER A 3 -3.08 -16.40 4.24
N THR A 4 -1.96 -16.95 3.77
CA THR A 4 -0.72 -17.02 4.53
C THR A 4 0.29 -16.07 3.93
N ASP A 5 0.87 -15.19 4.74
CA ASP A 5 1.91 -14.27 4.27
C ASP A 5 3.32 -14.88 4.33
N GLN A 6 4.33 -14.11 3.89
CA GLN A 6 5.73 -14.55 3.86
C GLN A 6 6.38 -14.70 5.24
N LEU A 7 5.70 -14.30 6.32
CA LEU A 7 6.13 -14.52 7.70
C LEU A 7 5.34 -15.66 8.36
N HIS A 8 4.64 -16.48 7.56
CA HIS A 8 3.81 -17.60 8.00
C HIS A 8 2.64 -17.19 8.92
N ARG A 9 2.15 -15.94 8.78
CA ARG A 9 0.97 -15.47 9.52
C ARG A 9 -0.28 -15.77 8.71
N THR A 10 -1.31 -16.29 9.39
CA THR A 10 -2.64 -16.46 8.82
C THR A 10 -3.42 -15.17 8.94
N ILE A 11 -3.84 -14.60 7.82
CA ILE A 11 -4.64 -13.38 7.74
C ILE A 11 -5.95 -13.65 7.00
N THR A 12 -7.00 -12.91 7.35
CA THR A 12 -8.26 -12.91 6.61
C THR A 12 -8.27 -11.72 5.68
N LEU A 13 -8.35 -11.97 4.38
CA LEU A 13 -8.48 -10.94 3.35
C LEU A 13 -9.90 -10.95 2.76
N PRO A 14 -10.46 -9.79 2.38
CA PRO A 14 -11.66 -9.77 1.55
C PRO A 14 -11.36 -10.45 0.20
N GLU A 15 -12.41 -10.96 -0.46
CA GLU A 15 -12.26 -11.63 -1.76
C GLU A 15 -11.67 -10.69 -2.83
N ARG A 16 -12.02 -9.40 -2.76
CA ARG A 16 -11.46 -8.35 -3.62
C ARG A 16 -11.09 -7.12 -2.77
N PRO A 17 -9.80 -6.89 -2.51
CA PRO A 17 -9.35 -5.67 -1.82
C PRO A 17 -9.55 -4.44 -2.72
N GLU A 18 -10.40 -3.50 -2.28
CA GLU A 18 -10.71 -2.28 -3.04
C GLU A 18 -9.86 -1.06 -2.61
N ARG A 19 -9.28 -1.09 -1.40
CA ARG A 19 -8.41 -0.03 -0.88
C ARG A 19 -7.10 -0.60 -0.37
N ILE A 20 -5.99 -0.14 -0.94
CA ILE A 20 -4.65 -0.64 -0.70
C ILE A 20 -3.76 0.51 -0.25
N ILE A 21 -3.01 0.28 0.83
CA ILE A 21 -1.92 1.15 1.26
C ILE A 21 -0.63 0.35 1.15
N SER A 22 0.32 0.85 0.36
CA SER A 22 1.62 0.19 0.20
C SER A 22 2.67 0.85 1.10
N LEU A 23 3.31 0.04 1.93
CA LEU A 23 4.37 0.51 2.83
C LEU A 23 5.78 0.24 2.30
N VAL A 24 5.92 -0.44 1.16
CA VAL A 24 7.20 -0.92 0.64
C VAL A 24 7.40 -0.38 -0.78
N PRO A 25 8.55 0.25 -1.11
CA PRO A 25 8.77 0.80 -2.45
C PRO A 25 8.63 -0.23 -3.58
N SER A 26 9.27 -1.39 -3.46
CA SER A 26 9.19 -2.44 -4.48
C SER A 26 7.78 -2.99 -4.70
N GLN A 27 6.99 -3.11 -3.63
CA GLN A 27 5.58 -3.51 -3.73
C GLN A 27 4.73 -2.42 -4.37
N THR A 28 5.06 -1.15 -4.14
CA THR A 28 4.36 -0.01 -4.78
C THR A 28 4.57 -0.01 -6.28
N GLU A 29 5.79 -0.24 -6.74
CA GLU A 29 6.12 -0.36 -8.16
C GLU A 29 5.39 -1.57 -8.79
N LEU A 30 5.39 -2.73 -8.13
CA LEU A 30 4.64 -3.89 -8.58
C LEU A 30 3.13 -3.61 -8.72
N LEU A 31 2.52 -2.93 -7.73
CA LEU A 31 1.10 -2.58 -7.78
C LEU A 31 0.78 -1.62 -8.94
N TYR A 32 1.72 -0.75 -9.31
CA TYR A 32 1.60 0.13 -10.47
C TYR A 32 1.64 -0.66 -11.77
N ASP A 33 2.60 -1.57 -11.91
CA ASP A 33 2.74 -2.43 -13.10
C ASP A 33 1.50 -3.32 -13.31
N LEU A 34 0.82 -3.70 -12.21
CA LEU A 34 -0.43 -4.44 -12.25
C LEU A 34 -1.68 -3.58 -12.56
N GLY A 35 -1.52 -2.27 -12.79
CA GLY A 35 -2.61 -1.36 -13.15
C GLY A 35 -3.57 -1.05 -11.99
N LEU A 36 -3.16 -1.21 -10.73
CA LEU A 36 -4.03 -1.06 -9.56
C LEU A 36 -4.15 0.40 -9.06
N GLY A 37 -3.96 1.37 -9.95
CA GLY A 37 -3.94 2.80 -9.63
C GLY A 37 -5.13 3.26 -8.79
N GLU A 38 -6.35 2.92 -9.19
CA GLU A 38 -7.57 3.32 -8.47
C GLU A 38 -7.68 2.71 -7.07
N ARG A 39 -7.06 1.54 -6.84
CA ARG A 39 -7.14 0.82 -5.57
C ARG A 39 -6.05 1.26 -4.59
N VAL A 40 -4.91 1.75 -5.08
CA VAL A 40 -3.84 2.25 -4.22
C VAL A 40 -4.17 3.67 -3.77
N VAL A 41 -4.51 3.82 -2.49
CA VAL A 41 -4.95 5.10 -1.90
C VAL A 41 -3.86 5.79 -1.08
N GLY A 42 -2.82 5.05 -0.67
CA GLY A 42 -1.74 5.61 0.14
C GLY A 42 -0.41 4.86 -0.02
N ILE A 43 0.67 5.62 0.11
CA ILE A 43 2.06 5.15 0.01
C ILE A 43 2.94 5.79 1.10
N THR A 44 4.12 5.25 1.33
CA THR A 44 5.10 5.91 2.23
C THR A 44 5.90 6.98 1.49
N LYS A 45 6.55 7.88 2.24
CA LYS A 45 7.46 8.90 1.69
C LYS A 45 8.67 8.34 0.93
N PHE A 46 8.94 7.04 1.06
CA PHE A 46 10.05 6.34 0.39
C PHE A 46 9.64 5.72 -0.94
N CYS A 47 8.34 5.63 -1.22
CA CYS A 47 7.83 5.14 -2.50
C CYS A 47 7.89 6.27 -3.53
N VAL A 48 9.09 6.54 -4.04
CA VAL A 48 9.38 7.66 -4.96
C VAL A 48 9.11 7.31 -6.43
N ARG A 49 8.84 6.04 -6.72
CA ARG A 49 8.46 5.52 -8.04
C ARG A 49 7.12 4.78 -7.96
N PRO A 50 6.28 4.87 -9.01
CA PRO A 50 6.39 5.81 -10.13
C PRO A 50 6.21 7.26 -9.65
N GLU A 51 6.78 8.22 -10.39
CA GLU A 51 6.74 9.64 -10.01
C GLU A 51 5.30 10.16 -9.89
N GLU A 52 4.41 9.69 -10.76
CA GLU A 52 2.99 10.02 -10.71
C GLU A 52 2.37 9.68 -9.35
N TRP A 53 2.61 8.47 -8.83
CA TRP A 53 2.05 8.06 -7.54
C TRP A 53 2.72 8.79 -6.38
N PHE A 54 4.02 9.05 -6.48
CA PHE A 54 4.71 9.87 -5.49
C PHE A 54 4.06 11.25 -5.34
N ARG A 55 3.63 11.86 -6.46
CA ARG A 55 2.97 13.17 -6.47
C ARG A 55 1.50 13.10 -6.02
N THR A 56 0.76 12.09 -6.48
CA THR A 56 -0.71 12.03 -6.36
C THR A 56 -1.24 11.26 -5.15
N LYS A 57 -0.54 10.22 -4.68
CA LYS A 57 -1.05 9.36 -3.59
C LYS A 57 -0.81 9.96 -2.21
N ALA A 58 -1.68 9.62 -1.26
CA ALA A 58 -1.58 10.09 0.11
C ALA A 58 -0.33 9.54 0.81
N ARG A 59 0.36 10.38 1.60
CA ARG A 59 1.57 9.98 2.33
C ARG A 59 1.24 9.56 3.76
N VAL A 60 1.43 8.28 4.06
CA VAL A 60 1.11 7.67 5.37
C VAL A 60 2.31 7.52 6.32
N GLY A 61 3.35 8.33 6.12
CA GLY A 61 4.58 8.30 6.93
C GLY A 61 5.72 7.54 6.26
N GLY A 62 6.56 6.88 7.06
CA GLY A 62 7.69 6.05 6.61
C GLY A 62 7.49 4.56 6.92
N THR A 63 8.45 3.72 6.52
CA THR A 63 8.38 2.27 6.71
C THR A 63 8.43 1.83 8.18
N LYS A 64 9.15 2.57 9.04
CA LYS A 64 9.28 2.30 10.49
C LYS A 64 8.38 3.19 11.35
N GLN A 65 7.81 4.26 10.78
CA GLN A 65 6.92 5.21 11.45
C GLN A 65 5.73 5.47 10.55
N VAL A 66 4.75 4.57 10.62
CA VAL A 66 3.48 4.70 9.90
C VAL A 66 2.56 5.60 10.72
N HIS A 67 1.97 6.60 10.08
CA HIS A 67 0.99 7.48 10.72
C HIS A 67 -0.38 6.81 10.67
N LEU A 68 -0.73 6.08 11.74
CA LEU A 68 -1.96 5.28 11.79
C LEU A 68 -3.24 6.12 11.63
N ASP A 69 -3.25 7.36 12.12
CA ASP A 69 -4.42 8.23 11.96
C ASP A 69 -4.66 8.62 10.50
N ARG A 70 -3.58 8.78 9.71
CA ARG A 70 -3.69 8.97 8.26
C ARG A 70 -4.16 7.71 7.55
N VAL A 71 -3.67 6.55 7.97
CA VAL A 71 -4.11 5.25 7.43
C VAL A 71 -5.61 5.06 7.65
N ARG A 72 -6.14 5.41 8.82
CA ARG A 72 -7.57 5.28 9.16
C ARG A 72 -8.47 6.28 8.43
N ALA A 73 -7.94 7.42 8.03
CA ALA A 73 -8.69 8.48 7.34
C ALA A 73 -8.84 8.26 5.83
N LEU A 74 -8.13 7.27 5.27
CA LEU A 74 -8.21 6.83 3.87
C LEU A 74 -9.19 5.65 3.74
#